data_AF-A0A350VYR1-F1
#
_entry.id   AF-A0A350VYR1-F1
#
_cell.length_a   1.000
_cell.length_b   1.000
_cell.length_c   1.000
_cell.angle_alpha   90.00
_cell.angle_beta   90.00
_cell.angle_gamma   90.00
#
_symmetry.space_group_name_H-M   'P 1'
#
loop_
_entity.id
_entity.type
_entity.pdbx_description
1 polymer ?
#
loop_
_entity_poly.entity_id
_entity_poly.type
_entity_poly.pdbx_seq_one_letter_code
_entity_poly.pdbx_strand_id
1 'polypeptide(L)'
;MVIPEDVKEIIISKLKAFATDIEGMLEESGFDLAYSNILYVGGGAIIMRRFGNARENAAYLEDIRLNAKGYELLATHQMNKR
;
A
#
# COMPACT_ATOMS: atom_id res chain seq x y z
N MET A 1 8.39 21.62 -14.83
CA MET A 1 8.19 22.22 -13.49
C MET A 1 9.26 21.65 -12.58
N VAL A 2 10.09 22.49 -11.97
CA VAL A 2 11.10 22.06 -10.99
C VAL A 2 10.51 22.31 -9.61
N ILE A 3 10.35 21.25 -8.81
CA ILE A 3 9.89 21.36 -7.43
C ILE A 3 11.07 21.92 -6.59
N PRO A 4 10.86 22.95 -5.75
CA PRO A 4 11.88 23.45 -4.82
C PRO A 4 12.40 22.35 -3.88
N GLU A 5 13.66 22.44 -3.45
CA GLU A 5 14.31 21.35 -2.72
C GLU A 5 13.73 21.16 -1.30
N ASP A 6 13.47 22.26 -0.60
CA ASP A 6 12.77 22.28 0.68
C ASP A 6 11.39 21.60 0.61
N VAL A 7 10.66 21.83 -0.48
CA VAL A 7 9.36 21.18 -0.72
C VAL A 7 9.54 19.68 -0.96
N LYS A 8 10.57 19.24 -1.71
CA LYS A 8 10.86 17.81 -1.89
C LYS A 8 11.19 17.13 -0.57
N GLU A 9 12.00 17.77 0.27
CA GLU A 9 12.35 17.24 1.59
C GLU A 9 11.11 17.02 2.46
N ILE A 10 10.18 17.98 2.47
CA ILE A 10 8.90 17.87 3.17
C ILE A 10 8.09 16.69 2.63
N ILE A 11 7.97 16.56 1.30
CA ILE A 11 7.22 15.46 0.67
C ILE A 11 7.82 14.11 1.08
N ILE A 12 9.14 13.94 0.94
CA ILE A 12 9.82 12.70 1.29
C ILE A 12 9.66 12.39 2.78
N SER A 13 9.78 13.39 3.66
CA SER A 13 9.59 13.26 5.10
C SER A 13 8.18 12.75 5.43
N LYS A 14 7.15 13.33 4.83
CA LYS A 14 5.75 12.92 5.04
C LYS A 14 5.46 11.52 4.50
N LEU A 15 6.04 11.14 3.37
CA LEU A 15 5.89 9.78 2.82
C LEU A 15 6.55 8.71 3.69
N LYS A 16 7.70 9.02 4.29
CA LYS A 16 8.35 8.13 5.28
C LYS A 16 7.51 7.99 6.53
N ALA A 17 7.03 9.10 7.09
CA ALA A 17 6.15 9.09 8.26
C ALA A 17 4.89 8.24 7.99
N PHE A 18 4.24 8.43 6.85
CA PHE A 18 3.10 7.62 6.44
C PHE A 18 3.40 6.11 6.47
N ALA A 19 4.55 5.68 5.94
CA ALA A 19 4.91 4.27 5.91
C ALA A 19 5.15 3.70 7.32
N THR A 20 5.82 4.46 8.19
CA THR A 20 6.01 4.10 9.59
C THR A 20 4.69 4.01 10.34
N ASP A 21 3.81 5.01 10.18
CA ASP A 21 2.52 5.06 10.87
C ASP A 21 1.62 3.89 10.45
N ILE A 22 1.64 3.48 9.18
CA ILE A 22 0.85 2.33 8.70
C ILE A 22 1.26 1.02 9.37
N GLU A 23 2.56 0.73 9.44
CA GLU A 23 3.03 -0.48 10.13
C GLU A 23 2.77 -0.41 11.63
N GLY A 24 3.02 0.74 12.26
CA GLY A 24 2.72 0.96 13.68
C GLY A 24 1.24 0.74 14.00
N MET A 25 0.33 1.28 13.19
CA MET A 25 -1.13 1.07 13.36
C MET A 25 -1.53 -0.41 13.24
N LEU A 26 -0.89 -1.18 12.36
CA LEU A 26 -1.17 -2.62 12.24
C LEU A 26 -0.68 -3.38 13.47
N GLU A 27 0.52 -3.10 13.95
CA GLU A 27 1.08 -3.71 15.17
C GLU A 27 0.22 -3.35 16.41
N GLU A 28 -0.17 -2.08 16.55
CA GLU A 28 -1.07 -1.61 17.62
C GLU A 28 -2.47 -2.25 17.53
N SER A 29 -2.92 -2.61 16.33
CA SER A 29 -4.16 -3.36 16.11
C SER A 29 -4.02 -4.86 16.42
N GLY A 30 -2.84 -5.33 16.84
CA GLY A 30 -2.56 -6.71 17.23
C GLY A 30 -2.11 -7.62 16.08
N PHE A 31 -1.77 -7.05 14.91
CA PHE A 31 -1.19 -7.84 13.82
C PHE A 31 0.31 -8.03 14.04
N ASP A 32 0.74 -9.29 14.06
CA ASP A 32 2.16 -9.61 14.05
C ASP A 32 2.69 -9.55 12.61
N LEU A 33 3.37 -8.45 12.27
CA LEU A 33 3.89 -8.20 10.93
C LEU A 33 5.10 -9.08 10.56
N ALA A 34 5.71 -9.79 11.53
CA ALA A 34 6.79 -10.73 11.25
C ALA A 34 6.27 -12.10 10.77
N TYR A 35 5.07 -12.49 11.21
CA TYR A 35 4.50 -13.81 10.88
C TYR A 35 3.27 -13.74 9.96
N SER A 36 2.69 -12.56 9.76
CA SER A 36 1.55 -12.38 8.86
C SER A 36 2.03 -12.15 7.42
N ASN A 37 1.46 -12.84 6.43
CA ASN A 37 1.70 -12.44 5.03
C ASN A 37 0.99 -11.11 4.75
N ILE A 38 1.73 -10.13 4.23
CA ILE A 38 1.23 -8.77 4.00
C ILE A 38 1.10 -8.52 2.50
N LEU A 39 -0.07 -8.03 2.08
CA LEU A 39 -0.31 -7.59 0.71
C LEU A 39 -0.69 -6.10 0.72
N TYR A 40 0.25 -5.24 0.32
CA TYR A 40 -0.04 -3.83 0.12
C TYR A 40 -0.66 -3.62 -1.27
N VAL A 41 -1.77 -2.90 -1.34
CA VAL A 41 -2.52 -2.66 -2.59
C VAL A 41 -2.76 -1.17 -2.88
N GLY A 42 -2.90 -0.84 -4.17
CA GLY A 42 -3.23 0.49 -4.64
C GLY A 42 -2.09 1.51 -4.51
N GLY A 43 -2.45 2.80 -4.43
CA GLY A 43 -1.45 3.89 -4.43
C GLY A 43 -0.55 3.88 -3.19
N GLY A 44 -1.08 3.45 -2.03
CA GLY A 44 -0.30 3.29 -0.81
C GLY A 44 0.79 2.22 -0.93
N ALA A 45 0.60 1.19 -1.76
CA ALA A 45 1.59 0.15 -1.97
C ALA A 45 2.90 0.68 -2.56
N ILE A 46 2.82 1.71 -3.42
CA ILE A 46 3.99 2.38 -3.99
C ILE A 46 4.81 3.04 -2.87
N ILE A 47 4.13 3.66 -1.91
CA ILE A 47 4.76 4.32 -0.77
C ILE A 47 5.40 3.28 0.15
N MET A 48 4.65 2.22 0.49
CA MET A 48 5.14 1.14 1.35
C MET A 48 6.34 0.41 0.74
N ARG A 49 6.33 0.15 -0.57
CA ARG A 49 7.47 -0.48 -1.25
C ARG A 49 8.74 0.35 -1.19
N ARG A 50 8.59 1.68 -1.20
CA ARG A 50 9.72 2.61 -1.25
C ARG A 50 10.23 3.02 0.13
N PHE A 51 9.34 3.14 1.12
CA PHE A 51 9.65 3.75 2.41
C PHE A 51 9.26 2.89 3.63
N GLY A 52 8.49 1.81 3.43
CA GLY A 52 8.19 0.84 4.48
C GLY A 52 9.40 -0.02 4.82
N ASN A 53 9.27 -0.83 5.87
CA ASN A 53 10.34 -1.75 6.24
C ASN A 53 10.46 -2.87 5.21
N ALA A 54 11.69 -3.21 4.84
CA ALA A 54 11.93 -4.35 3.96
C ALA A 54 11.51 -5.64 4.68
N ARG A 55 10.61 -6.40 4.05
CA ARG A 55 9.98 -7.59 4.62
C ARG A 55 9.90 -8.68 3.55
N GLU A 56 10.32 -9.89 3.87
CA GLU A 56 10.28 -11.03 2.94
C GLU A 56 8.85 -11.55 2.73
N ASN A 57 7.99 -11.37 3.74
CA ASN A 57 6.58 -11.75 3.77
C ASN A 57 5.64 -10.66 3.21
N ALA A 58 6.17 -9.67 2.48
CA ALA A 58 5.40 -8.57 1.91
C ALA A 58 5.38 -8.61 0.37
N ALA A 59 4.18 -8.49 -0.20
CA ALA A 59 3.96 -8.31 -1.64
C ALA A 59 3.26 -6.98 -1.92
N TYR A 60 3.47 -6.45 -3.14
CA TYR A 60 3.02 -5.12 -3.54
C TYR A 60 2.25 -5.17 -4.85
N LEU A 61 1.01 -4.69 -4.85
CA LEU A 61 0.19 -4.48 -6.04
C LEU A 61 -0.14 -2.99 -6.18
N GLU A 62 0.57 -2.30 -7.06
CA GLU A 62 0.61 -0.84 -7.11
C GLU A 62 -0.47 -0.19 -7.99
N ASP A 63 -1.30 -0.99 -8.68
CA ASP A 63 -2.35 -0.44 -9.54
C ASP A 63 -3.46 0.19 -8.70
N ILE A 64 -3.58 1.52 -8.78
CA ILE A 64 -4.61 2.30 -8.08
C ILE A 64 -6.05 1.87 -8.42
N ARG A 65 -6.25 1.15 -9.53
CA ARG A 65 -7.57 0.68 -9.98
C ARG A 65 -7.92 -0.71 -9.45
N LEU A 66 -7.09 -1.34 -8.59
CA LEU A 66 -7.34 -2.71 -8.11
C LEU A 66 -8.72 -2.90 -7.51
N ASN A 67 -9.23 -1.93 -6.75
CA ASN A 67 -10.59 -2.00 -6.22
C ASN A 67 -11.64 -2.07 -7.33
N ALA A 68 -11.53 -1.21 -8.35
CA ALA A 68 -12.45 -1.21 -9.49
C ALA A 68 -12.37 -2.52 -10.32
N LYS A 69 -11.14 -2.98 -10.62
CA LYS A 69 -10.91 -4.26 -11.31
C LYS A 69 -11.44 -5.45 -10.51
N GLY A 70 -11.30 -5.41 -9.18
CA GLY A 70 -11.87 -6.41 -8.28
C GLY A 70 -13.39 -6.47 -8.38
N TYR A 71 -14.06 -5.31 -8.37
CA TYR A 71 -15.52 -5.26 -8.56
C TYR A 71 -15.96 -5.75 -9.95
N GLU A 72 -15.24 -5.38 -11.01
CA GLU A 72 -15.51 -5.86 -12.37
C GLU A 72 -15.41 -7.39 -12.46
N LEU A 73 -14.37 -7.97 -11.85
CA LEU A 73 -14.17 -9.41 -11.79
C LEU A 73 -15.31 -10.11 -11.03
N LEU A 74 -15.71 -9.56 -9.88
CA LEU A 74 -16.83 -10.11 -9.09
C LEU A 74 -18.15 -10.04 -9.88
N ALA A 75 -18.43 -8.92 -10.54
CA ALA A 75 -19.64 -8.75 -11.36
C ALA A 75 -19.68 -9.73 -12.54
N THR A 76 -18.57 -9.83 -13.28
CA THR A 76 -18.45 -10.75 -14.43
C THR A 76 -18.68 -12.20 -14.01
N HIS A 77 -18.09 -12.62 -12.88
CA HIS A 77 -18.28 -13.97 -12.34
C HIS A 77 -19.73 -14.24 -11.93
N GLN A 78 -20.43 -13.26 -11.35
CA GLN A 78 -21.84 -13.41 -11.00
C GLN A 78 -22.73 -13.51 -12.25
N MET A 79 -22.43 -12.75 -13.30
CA MET A 79 -23.18 -12.80 -14.56
C MET A 79 -22.98 -14.14 -15.28
N ASN A 80 -21.76 -14.68 -15.27
CA ASN A 80 -21.42 -15.95 -15.91
C ASN A 80 -21.91 -17.19 -15.15
N LYS A 81 -22.40 -17.01 -13.91
CA LYS A 81 -23.04 -18.08 -13.12
C LYS A 81 -24.54 -18.23 -13.39
N ARG A 82 -25.13 -17.35 -14.19
CA ARG A 82 -26.52 -17.43 -14.68
C ARG A 82 -26.54 -18.12 -16.04
#